data_AF-A0A7W1KTA1-F1
#
_entry.id   AF-A0A7W1KTA1-F1
#
_cell.length_a   1.000
_cell.length_b   1.000
_cell.length_c   1.000
_cell.angle_alpha   90.00
_cell.angle_beta   90.00
_cell.angle_gamma   90.00
#
_symmetry.space_group_name_H-M   'P 1'
#
loop_
_entity.id
_entity.type
_entity.pdbx_description
1 polymer ?
#
loop_
_entity_poly.entity_id
_entity_poly.type
_entity_poly.pdbx_seq_one_letter_code
_entity_poly.pdbx_strand_id
1 'polypeptide(L)' 'FWPEAIRALLSEDRRHLTISSKRPARTLVEMVKWIDAQGIELEDVHLKRPTLEDVFIELTGKNLRD' A
#
# COMPACT_ATOMS: atom_id res chain seq x y z
N PHE A 1 -7.25 -0.04 12.75
CA PHE A 1 -6.76 1.24 12.17
C PHE A 1 -5.27 1.35 12.44
N TRP A 2 -4.45 1.44 11.39
CA TRP A 2 -3.00 1.60 11.52
C TRP A 2 -2.67 3.10 11.63
N PRO A 3 -2.19 3.59 12.79
CA PRO A 3 -2.13 5.02 13.09
C PRO A 3 -1.17 5.81 12.19
N GLU A 4 -0.18 5.14 11.60
CA GLU A 4 0.82 5.76 10.73
C GLU A 4 0.45 5.72 9.24
N ALA A 5 -0.70 5.13 8.89
CA ALA A 5 -1.19 5.08 7.52
C ALA A 5 -1.67 6.46 7.06
N ILE A 6 -1.10 6.93 5.96
CA ILE A 6 -1.45 8.19 5.29
C ILE A 6 -2.56 7.94 4.26
N ARG A 7 -2.48 6.81 3.56
CA ARG A 7 -3.44 6.44 2.49
C ARG A 7 -3.55 4.94 2.40
N ALA A 8 -4.75 4.45 2.11
CA ALA A 8 -5.03 3.07 1.79
C ALA A 8 -5.84 3.01 0.48
N LEU A 9 -5.40 2.15 -0.43
CA LEU A 9 -6.05 1.90 -1.72
C LEU A 9 -6.31 0.42 -1.85
N LEU A 10 -7.57 0.06 -2.08
CA LEU A 10 -7.96 -1.29 -2.45
C LEU A 10 -8.16 -1.32 -3.97
N SER A 11 -7.55 -2.29 -4.64
CA SER A 11 -7.81 -2.53 -6.06
C SER A 11 -9.27 -2.89 -6.31
N GLU A 12 -9.74 -2.68 -7.54
CA GLU A 12 -11.13 -2.95 -7.93
C GLU A 12 -11.50 -4.43 -7.78
N ASP A 13 -10.57 -5.33 -8.09
CA ASP A 13 -10.70 -6.78 -7.89
C ASP A 13 -10.64 -7.21 -6.41
N ARG A 14 -10.35 -6.27 -5.50
CA ARG A 14 -10.20 -6.45 -4.05
C ARG A 14 -9.11 -7.44 -3.64
N ARG A 15 -8.12 -7.68 -4.49
CA ARG A 15 -6.99 -8.59 -4.20
C ARG A 15 -5.72 -7.88 -3.75
N HIS A 16 -5.61 -6.57 -3.98
CA HIS A 16 -4.41 -5.79 -3.66
C HIS A 16 -4.75 -4.62 -2.75
N LEU A 17 -4.10 -4.57 -1.59
CA LEU A 17 -4.16 -3.46 -0.66
C LEU A 17 -2.82 -2.72 -0.67
N THR A 18 -2.83 -1.47 -1.14
CA THR A 18 -1.64 -0.59 -1.10
C THR A 18 -1.80 0.41 0.03
N ILE A 19 -0.79 0.50 0.90
CA ILE A 19 -0.78 1.44 2.03
C ILE A 19 0.46 2.33 1.96
N SER A 20 0.24 3.64 1.96
CA SER A 20 1.29 4.64 2.16
C SER A 20 1.35 5.00 3.64
N SER A 21 2.54 4.92 4.26
CA SER A 21 2.72 5.12 5.70
C SER A 21 3.97 5.95 6.01
N LYS A 22 3.92 6.74 7.09
CA LYS A 22 5.10 7.43 7.64
C LYS A 22 6.11 6.45 8.24
N ARG A 23 5.65 5.28 8.71
CA ARG A 23 6.47 4.23 9.33
C ARG A 23 6.17 2.87 8.68
N PRO A 24 6.61 2.66 7.42
CA PRO A 24 6.16 1.54 6.59
C PRO A 24 6.45 0.16 7.18
N ALA A 25 7.61 -0.05 7.78
CA ALA A 25 7.94 -1.33 8.43
C ALA A 25 7.04 -1.64 9.64
N ARG A 26 6.73 -0.64 10.48
CA ARG A 26 5.83 -0.80 11.62
C ARG A 26 4.40 -1.10 11.16
N THR A 27 3.92 -0.32 10.20
CA THR A 27 2.59 -0.53 9.61
C THR A 27 2.46 -1.91 8.97
N LEU A 28 3.51 -2.40 8.31
CA LEU A 28 3.50 -3.74 7.74
C LEU A 28 3.29 -4.82 8.82
N VAL A 29 4.04 -4.76 9.93
CA VAL A 29 3.88 -5.74 11.02
C VAL A 29 2.47 -5.70 11.60
N GLU A 30 1.92 -4.51 11.84
CA GLU A 30 0.56 -4.35 12.36
C GLU A 30 -0.50 -4.83 11.35
N MET A 31 -0.24 -4.69 10.05
CA MET A 31 -1.13 -5.16 8.98
C MET A 31 -1.14 -6.68 8.86
N VAL A 32 0.04 -7.31 8.84
CA VAL A 32 0.15 -8.78 8.77
C VAL A 32 -0.57 -9.43 9.95
N LYS A 33 -0.36 -8.90 11.17
CA LYS A 33 -1.08 -9.39 12.37
C LYS A 33 -2.60 -9.24 12.26
N TRP A 34 -3.07 -8.14 11.67
CA TRP A 34 -4.49 -7.92 11.49
C TRP A 34 -5.09 -8.88 10.45
N ILE A 35 -4.41 -9.08 9.32
CA ILE A 35 -4.80 -10.02 8.25
C ILE A 35 -4.89 -11.46 8.80
N ASP A 36 -3.85 -11.90 9.51
CA ASP A 36 -3.78 -13.20 10.17
C ASP A 36 -4.93 -13.40 11.18
N ALA A 37 -5.23 -12.38 11.99
CA ALA A 37 -6.35 -12.42 12.93
C ALA A 37 -7.74 -12.50 12.24
N GLN A 38 -7.85 -12.16 10.96
CA GLN A 38 -9.07 -12.35 10.17
C GLN A 38 -9.11 -13.72 9.45
N GLY A 39 -8.07 -14.54 9.57
CA GLY A 39 -7.95 -15.81 8.85
C GLY A 39 -7.79 -15.63 7.34
N ILE A 40 -7.30 -14.47 6.90
CA ILE A 40 -7.06 -14.18 5.48
C ILE A 40 -5.64 -14.60 5.15
N GLU A 41 -5.48 -15.48 4.14
CA GLU A 41 -4.15 -15.85 3.65
C GLU A 41 -3.53 -14.69 2.88
N LEU A 42 -2.25 -14.46 3.14
CA LEU A 42 -1.47 -13.44 2.47
C LEU A 42 -0.54 -14.12 1.46
N GLU A 43 -0.78 -13.85 0.18
CA GLU A 43 -0.03 -14.44 -0.93
C GLU A 43 1.35 -13.80 -1.09
N ASP A 44 1.45 -12.48 -0.92
CA ASP A 44 2.69 -11.73 -1.14
C ASP A 44 2.73 -10.36 -0.42
N VAL A 45 3.93 -9.87 -0.10
CA VAL A 45 4.18 -8.55 0.50
C VAL A 45 5.31 -7.84 -0.20
N HIS A 46 5.05 -6.61 -0.63
CA HIS A 46 6.07 -5.69 -1.12
C HIS A 46 6.19 -4.44 -0.26
N LEU A 47 7.41 -4.15 0.19
CA LEU A 47 7.74 -2.89 0.87
C LEU A 47 8.66 -2.07 -0.03
N LYS A 48 8.19 -0.91 -0.49
CA LYS A 48 8.99 0.01 -1.30
C LYS A 48 8.92 1.43 -0.75
N ARG A 49 9.99 2.18 -0.95
CA ARG A 49 9.99 3.64 -0.80
C ARG A 49 9.64 4.23 -2.16
N PRO A 50 8.49 4.90 -2.33
CA PRO A 50 8.13 5.52 -3.60
C PRO A 50 9.15 6.59 -3.98
N THR A 51 9.47 6.64 -5.26
CA THR A 51 10.33 7.67 -5.85
C THR A 51 9.52 8.94 -6.16
N LEU A 52 10.19 10.05 -6.44
CA LEU A 52 9.50 11.27 -6.86
C LEU A 52 8.79 11.05 -8.21
N GLU A 53 9.38 10.26 -9.09
CA GLU A 53 8.82 9.87 -10.38
C GLU A 53 7.52 9.09 -10.21
N ASP A 54 7.46 8.14 -9.26
CA ASP A 54 6.24 7.38 -8.95
C ASP A 54 5.09 8.31 -8.54
N VAL A 55 5.39 9.28 -7.67
CA VAL A 55 4.41 10.26 -7.17
C VAL A 55 4.02 11.24 -8.26
N PHE A 56 4.96 11.66 -9.11
CA PHE A 56 4.70 12.55 -10.23
C PHE A 56 3.75 11.91 -11.24
N ILE A 57 3.97 10.65 -11.63
CA ILE A 57 3.09 9.91 -12.54
C ILE A 57 1.70 9.73 -11.92
N GLU A 58 1.61 9.44 -10.63
CA GLU A 58 0.32 9.27 -9.95
C GLU A 58 -0.47 10.59 -9.88
N LEU A 59 0.20 11.73 -9.64
CA LEU A 59 -0.43 13.05 -9.55
C LEU A 59 -0.79 13.66 -10.90
N THR A 60 -0.02 13.35 -11.96
CA THR A 60 -0.23 13.95 -13.29
C THR A 60 -1.18 13.15 -14.18
N GLY A 61 -1.55 11.94 -13.75
CA GLY A 61 -2.30 11.02 -14.61
C GLY A 61 -1.41 10.49 -15.74
N LYS A 62 -1.70 9.28 -16.19
CA LYS A 62 -0.94 8.54 -17.22
C LYS A 62 -0.98 9.18 -18.63
N ASN A 63 -0.71 10.48 -18.78
CA ASN A 63 -0.69 11.21 -20.06
C ASN A 63 0.70 11.73 -20.45
N LEU A 64 1.79 11.15 -19.91
CA LEU A 64 3.16 11.49 -20.34
C LEU A 64 3.86 10.37 -21.13
N ARG A 65 3.10 9.35 -21.55
CA ARG A 65 3.55 8.30 -22.45
C ARG A 65 2.51 8.10 -23.55
N ASP A 66 2.31 9.16 -24.33
CA ASP A 66 1.87 9.11 -25.72
C ASP A 66 2.87 9.93 -26.54
#